data_AF-A0ABD0NU70-F1
#
_entry.id   AF-A0ABD0NU70-F1
#
_cell.length_a   1.000
_cell.length_b   1.000
_cell.length_c   1.000
_cell.angle_alpha   90.00
_cell.angle_beta   90.00
_cell.angle_gamma   90.00
#
_symmetry.space_group_name_H-M   'P 1'
#
loop_
_entity.id
_entity.type
_entity.pdbx_description
1 polymer ?
#
loop_
_entity_poly.entity_id
_entity_poly.type
_entity_poly.pdbx_seq_one_letter_code
_entity_poly.pdbx_strand_id
1 'polypeptide(L)' 'KKDVRMLRFIQEVNTTTRSCALWDLEEDTEYIVHVQSISMSGTSPLSEPVLFRTPKESEKLASKSP' A
#
# COMPACT_ATOMS: atom_id res chain seq x y z
N LYS A 1 -19.58 10.14 14.62
CA LYS A 1 -18.15 9.87 14.96
C LYS A 1 -17.60 8.94 13.89
N LYS A 2 -16.94 9.50 12.86
CA LYS A 2 -16.38 8.72 11.74
C LYS A 2 -14.96 8.30 12.12
N ASP A 3 -14.83 7.23 12.88
CA ASP A 3 -13.55 6.52 13.02
C ASP A 3 -13.56 5.36 12.04
N VAL A 4 -13.43 5.71 10.76
CA VAL A 4 -13.17 4.73 9.72
C VAL A 4 -11.99 5.26 8.92
N ARG A 5 -10.83 5.38 9.58
CA ARG A 5 -9.57 5.09 8.87
C ARG A 5 -9.68 3.63 8.48
N MET A 6 -10.39 3.36 7.39
CA MET A 6 -10.54 2.02 6.86
C MET A 6 -9.12 1.60 6.49
N LEU A 7 -8.49 0.81 7.35
CA LEU A 7 -7.37 -0.02 6.94
C LEU A 7 -7.97 -0.91 5.86
N ARG A 8 -7.86 -0.51 4.59
CA ARG A 8 -8.22 -1.36 3.48
C ARG A 8 -7.25 -2.53 3.53
N PHE A 9 -7.67 -3.58 4.20
CA PHE A 9 -6.96 -4.84 4.25
C PHE A 9 -7.09 -5.45 2.86
N ILE A 10 -6.09 -5.22 2.01
CA ILE A 10 -5.93 -5.99 0.78
C ILE A 10 -5.41 -7.35 1.27
N GLN A 11 -6.35 -8.22 1.62
CA GLN A 11 -6.07 -9.42 2.42
C GLN A 11 -5.37 -10.52 1.61
N GLU A 12 -5.51 -10.52 0.30
CA GLU A 12 -4.94 -11.55 -0.56
C GLU A 12 -4.70 -10.96 -1.96
N VAL A 13 -3.43 -10.78 -2.33
CA VAL A 13 -3.05 -10.61 -3.73
C VAL A 13 -2.37 -11.90 -4.13
N ASN A 14 -3.03 -12.70 -4.97
CA ASN A 14 -2.42 -13.87 -5.58
C ASN A 14 -1.32 -13.40 -6.54
N THR A 15 -0.08 -13.25 -6.06
CA THR A 15 1.06 -12.90 -6.92
C THR A 15 2.01 -14.09 -7.01
N THR A 16 2.23 -14.58 -8.23
CA THR A 16 3.41 -15.42 -8.55
C THR A 16 4.70 -14.59 -8.60
N THR A 17 4.60 -13.27 -8.42
CA THR A 17 5.68 -12.28 -8.46
C THR A 17 5.90 -11.61 -7.11
N ARG A 18 7.13 -11.19 -6.84
CA ARG A 18 7.54 -10.50 -5.59
C ARG A 18 7.10 -9.02 -5.53
N SER A 19 6.04 -8.63 -6.25
CA SER A 19 5.57 -7.25 -6.37
C SER A 19 4.05 -7.15 -6.58
N CYS A 20 3.47 -6.06 -6.10
CA CYS A 20 2.06 -5.70 -6.21
C CYS A 20 1.92 -4.19 -6.46
N ALA A 21 0.91 -3.78 -7.23
CA ALA A 21 0.55 -2.38 -7.39
C ALA A 21 -0.66 -2.06 -6.50
N LEU A 22 -0.64 -0.90 -5.84
CA LEU A 22 -1.77 -0.36 -5.09
C LEU A 22 -2.43 0.75 -5.91
N TRP A 23 -3.77 0.75 -5.94
CA TRP A 23 -4.58 1.72 -6.68
C TRP A 23 -5.64 2.36 -5.78
N ASP A 24 -6.28 3.42 -6.27
CA ASP A 24 -7.34 4.18 -5.59
C ASP A 24 -6.97 4.62 -4.16
N LEU A 25 -5.71 4.99 -3.98
CA LEU A 25 -5.21 5.63 -2.76
C LEU A 25 -5.59 7.12 -2.75
N GLU A 26 -5.95 7.63 -1.58
CA GLU A 26 -6.23 9.06 -1.36
C GLU A 26 -4.99 9.87 -1.65
N GLU A 27 -5.14 11.05 -2.26
CA GLU A 27 -4.03 11.96 -2.50
C GLU A 27 -3.51 12.57 -1.20
N ASP A 28 -2.27 13.04 -1.23
CA ASP A 28 -1.62 13.72 -0.11
C ASP A 28 -1.67 12.96 1.24
N THR A 29 -1.76 11.63 1.17
CA THR A 29 -2.09 10.79 2.32
C THR A 29 -0.93 9.87 2.64
N GLU A 30 -0.55 9.83 3.92
CA GLU A 30 0.47 8.92 4.43
C GLU A 30 -0.11 7.50 4.57
N TYR A 31 0.56 6.54 3.96
CA TYR A 31 0.25 5.12 4.01
C TYR A 31 1.40 4.34 4.62
N ILE A 32 1.05 3.26 5.31
CA ILE A 32 1.96 2.26 5.84
C ILE A 32 1.56 0.92 5.25
N VAL A 33 2.52 0.21 4.66
CA VAL A 33 2.33 -1.14 4.09
C VAL A 33 3.19 -2.14 4.84
N HIS A 34 2.57 -3.26 5.20
CA HIS A 34 3.25 -4.47 5.65
C HIS A 34 2.97 -5.61 4.68
N VAL A 35 3.96 -6.47 4.48
CA VAL A 35 3.84 -7.67 3.66
C VAL A 35 3.95 -8.90 4.55
N GLN A 36 3.07 -9.88 4.34
CA GLN A 36 3.09 -11.18 5.01
C GLN A 36 3.03 -12.28 3.96
N SER A 37 3.86 -13.32 4.09
CA SER A 37 3.71 -14.51 3.26
C SER A 37 2.69 -15.46 3.88
N ILE A 38 1.85 -16.06 3.03
CA ILE A 38 0.84 -17.03 3.41
C ILE A 38 1.15 -18.33 2.68
N SER A 39 1.20 -19.44 3.41
CA SER A 39 1.50 -20.77 2.88
C SER A 39 0.58 -21.81 3.52
N MET A 40 0.57 -23.04 2.98
CA MET A 40 -0.18 -24.15 3.60
C MET A 40 0.27 -24.46 5.03
N SER A 41 1.54 -24.17 5.35
CA SER A 41 2.13 -24.33 6.68
C SER A 41 1.82 -23.18 7.65
N GLY A 42 1.12 -22.13 7.20
CA GLY A 42 0.80 -20.94 7.99
C GLY A 42 1.39 -19.65 7.40
N THR A 43 1.39 -18.60 8.22
CA THR A 43 1.81 -17.24 7.84
C THR A 43 3.19 -16.88 8.43
N SER A 44 3.96 -16.06 7.72
CA SER A 44 5.19 -15.48 8.26
C SER A 44 4.89 -14.35 9.25
N PRO A 45 5.89 -13.87 10.01
CA PRO A 45 5.82 -12.53 10.59
C PRO A 45 5.59 -11.46 9.51
N LEU A 46 5.09 -10.29 9.92
CA LEU A 46 5.01 -9.11 9.06
C LEU A 46 6.41 -8.62 8.70
N SER A 47 6.56 -8.06 7.49
CA SER A 47 7.75 -7.32 7.11
C SER A 47 7.89 -6.03 7.92
N GLU A 48 9.09 -5.45 7.88
CA GLU A 48 9.29 -4.04 8.24
C GLU A 48 8.31 -3.14 7.47
N PRO A 49 7.80 -2.06 8.09
CA PRO A 49 6.85 -1.17 7.46
C PRO A 49 7.48 -0.40 6.31
N VAL A 50 6.76 -0.32 5.20
CA VAL A 50 7.06 0.63 4.12
C VAL A 50 6.13 1.83 4.30
N LEU A 51 6.72 2.98 4.59
CA LEU A 51 5.98 4.25 4.71
C LEU A 51 6.14 5.05 3.42
N PHE A 52 5.03 5.52 2.87
CA PHE A 52 5.05 6.43 1.74
C PHE A 52 3.87 7.39 1.80
N ARG A 53 4.01 8.55 1.16
CA ARG A 53 2.92 9.50 0.98
C ARG A 53 2.56 9.56 -0.49
N THR A 54 1.27 9.50 -0.79
CA THR A 54 0.79 9.74 -2.15
C THR A 54 1.00 11.21 -2.53
N PRO A 55 1.41 11.50 -3.78
CA PRO A 55 1.64 12.88 -4.21
C PRO A 55 0.33 13.65 -4.32
N LYS A 56 0.38 14.95 -4.10
CA LYS A 56 -0.68 15.91 -4.47
C LYS A 56 -0.84 15.93 -5.98
N GLU A 57 -2.03 16.27 -6.47
CA GLU A 57 -2.25 16.47 -7.91
C GLU A 57 -1.25 17.46 -8.55
N SER A 58 -0.93 18.55 -7.84
CA SER A 58 0.09 19.52 -8.27
C SER A 58 1.50 18.94 -8.38
N GLU A 59 1.84 17.96 -7.54
CA GLU A 59 3.14 17.28 -7.55
C GLU A 59 3.21 16.22 -8.66
N LYS A 60 2.09 15.55 -8.97
CA LYS A 60 1.99 14.62 -10.11
C LYS A 60 2.28 15.30 -11.45
N LEU A 61 1.89 16.57 -11.60
CA LEU A 61 2.14 17.37 -12.79
C LEU A 61 3.61 17.83 -12.89
N ALA A 62 4.29 18.07 -11.76
CA ALA A 62 5.69 18.46 -11.72
C ALA A 62 6.66 17.31 -12.05
N SER A 63 6.29 16.05 -11.78
CA SER A 63 7.11 14.87 -12.15
C SER A 63 7.06 14.50 -13.64
N LYS A 64 6.32 15.26 -14.48
CA LYS A 64 6.25 15.07 -15.93
C LYS A 64 7.09 16.09 -16.73
N SER A 65 7.86 16.94 -16.06
CA SER A 65 8.81 17.84 -16.73
C SER A 65 10.14 17.10 -16.96
N PRO A 66 10.63 16.99 -18.22
CA PRO A 66 11.91 16.36 -18.55
C PRO A 66 13.13 17.00 -17.88
#